data_AF-A0ABD1U8H4-F1
#
_entry.id   AF-A0ABD1U8H4-F1
#
_cell.length_a   1.000
_cell.length_b   1.000
_cell.length_c   1.000
_cell.angle_alpha   90.00
_cell.angle_beta   90.00
_cell.angle_gamma   90.00
#
_symmetry.space_group_name_H-M   'P 1'
#
loop_
_entity.id
_entity.type
_entity.pdbx_description
1 polymer ?
#
loop_
_entity_poly.entity_id
_entity_poly.type
_entity_poly.pdbx_seq_one_letter_code
_entity_poly.pdbx_strand_id
1 'polypeptide(L)'
;MLVSGIILGSIFYNLKDNLLGAEERVGLFAFILTYLLSSTTEALPIFLQEREILMKETSHGSYRVSSYAIANGLVYLPFLLILAILFAVPVYWLVGLNHSFMAFIHFLLLIWLILYTANSVVVCFSALVPNFIVGNSVISAVMGSFFLFSGYFISKHGMPNYWIFMHYISLFKYPFEGLLINEFSDSKKCLDYMFGKCVVSGADVLREEGYGDDKTRWRNYVIMVCFILVYRFVSYLILRCRCSQRGIKGILI
;
A
#
# COMPACT_ATOMS: atom_id res chain seq x y z
N MET A 1 -1.32 1.63 14.99
CA MET A 1 -2.41 2.07 14.09
C MET A 1 -3.29 3.13 14.70
N LEU A 2 -3.99 2.89 15.83
CA LEU A 2 -4.84 3.92 16.45
C LEU A 2 -4.04 5.15 16.91
N VAL A 3 -3.00 4.94 17.73
CA VAL A 3 -2.15 6.04 18.25
C VAL A 3 -1.52 6.84 17.11
N SER A 4 -0.94 6.15 16.13
CA SER A 4 -0.35 6.80 14.94
C SER A 4 -1.38 7.57 14.12
N GLY A 5 -2.62 7.07 14.00
CA GLY A 5 -3.68 7.76 13.30
C GLY A 5 -4.15 9.03 14.02
N ILE A 6 -4.23 8.98 15.36
CA ILE A 6 -4.54 10.16 16.18
C ILE A 6 -3.42 11.20 16.08
N ILE A 7 -2.16 10.78 16.21
CA ILE A 7 -1.01 11.69 16.11
C ILE A 7 -1.00 12.35 14.73
N LEU A 8 -1.07 11.57 13.65
CA LEU A 8 -1.06 12.12 12.31
C LEU A 8 -2.25 13.04 12.04
N GLY A 9 -3.46 12.64 12.46
CA GLY A 9 -4.65 13.47 12.34
C GLY A 9 -4.56 14.77 13.14
N SER A 10 -3.89 14.77 14.30
CA SER A 10 -3.69 15.97 15.11
C SER A 10 -2.68 16.95 14.51
N ILE A 11 -1.65 16.45 13.82
CA ILE A 11 -0.64 17.29 13.14
C ILE A 11 -1.28 18.04 11.97
N PHE A 12 -2.09 17.34 11.17
CA PHE A 12 -2.77 17.89 9.99
C PHE A 12 -4.21 18.29 10.30
N TYR A 13 -4.47 18.79 11.52
CA TYR A 13 -5.83 19.07 11.97
C TYR A 13 -6.52 20.14 11.12
N ASN A 14 -7.68 19.80 10.57
CA ASN A 14 -8.57 20.68 9.80
C ASN A 14 -7.87 21.51 8.70
N LEU A 15 -7.39 20.83 7.66
CA LEU A 15 -6.67 21.46 6.55
C LEU A 15 -7.57 22.40 5.75
N LYS A 16 -7.07 23.62 5.49
CA LYS A 16 -7.79 24.65 4.75
C LYS A 16 -8.03 24.26 3.29
N ASP A 17 -9.11 24.75 2.70
CA ASP A 17 -9.44 24.53 1.28
C ASP A 17 -8.79 25.62 0.41
N ASN A 18 -7.47 25.70 0.42
CA ASN A 18 -6.67 26.60 -0.42
C ASN A 18 -5.51 25.83 -1.07
N LEU A 19 -4.77 26.46 -1.98
CA LEU A 19 -3.61 25.85 -2.64
C LEU A 19 -2.62 25.23 -1.64
N LEU A 20 -2.31 25.96 -0.55
CA LEU A 20 -1.43 25.46 0.52
C LEU A 20 -1.99 24.20 1.20
N GLY A 21 -3.28 24.18 1.53
CA GLY A 21 -3.91 23.01 2.12
C GLY A 21 -4.00 21.83 1.16
N ALA A 22 -4.07 22.07 -0.15
CA ALA A 22 -3.96 21.01 -1.15
C ALA A 22 -2.56 20.38 -1.15
N GLU A 23 -1.49 21.19 -1.12
CA GLU A 23 -0.12 20.70 -0.99
C GLU A 23 0.08 19.90 0.31
N GLU A 24 -0.45 20.39 1.44
CA GLU A 24 -0.43 19.70 2.73
C GLU A 24 -1.15 18.34 2.67
N ARG A 25 -2.29 18.25 1.96
CA ARG A 25 -3.01 16.97 1.74
C ARG A 25 -2.21 15.99 0.89
N VAL A 26 -1.56 16.48 -0.17
CA VAL A 26 -0.70 15.64 -1.02
C VAL A 26 0.47 15.08 -0.20
N GLY A 27 1.12 15.92 0.61
CA GLY A 27 2.17 15.52 1.54
C GLY A 27 1.68 14.52 2.61
N LEU A 28 0.48 14.74 3.16
CA LEU A 28 -0.17 13.80 4.08
C LEU A 28 -0.36 12.43 3.44
N PHE A 29 -0.86 12.34 2.20
CA PHE A 29 -1.05 11.07 1.51
C PHE A 29 0.27 10.34 1.25
N ALA A 30 1.32 11.06 0.85
CA ALA A 30 2.65 10.48 0.69
C ALA A 30 3.20 9.91 2.01
N PHE A 31 2.97 10.62 3.13
CA PHE A 31 3.35 10.16 4.46
C PHE A 31 2.55 8.93 4.90
N ILE A 32 1.22 8.94 4.72
CA ILE A 32 0.33 7.81 5.02
C ILE A 32 0.82 6.55 4.31
N LEU A 33 1.12 6.64 3.01
CA LEU A 33 1.63 5.51 2.24
C LEU A 33 2.94 5.00 2.81
N THR A 34 3.91 5.89 3.00
CA THR A 34 5.23 5.51 3.51
C THR A 34 5.13 4.85 4.87
N TYR A 35 4.32 5.39 5.77
CA TYR A 35 4.08 4.84 7.10
C TYR A 35 3.41 3.46 7.03
N LEU A 36 2.31 3.32 6.29
CA LEU A 36 1.57 2.06 6.22
C LEU A 36 2.40 0.95 5.57
N LEU A 37 3.09 1.22 4.45
CA LEU A 37 3.94 0.23 3.81
C LEU A 37 5.10 -0.19 4.73
N SER A 38 5.76 0.77 5.39
CA SER A 38 6.90 0.49 6.27
C SER A 38 6.50 -0.27 7.54
N SER A 39 5.36 0.07 8.15
CA SER A 39 4.87 -0.54 9.39
C SER A 39 4.68 -2.05 9.29
N THR A 40 4.32 -2.56 8.11
CA THR A 40 4.15 -4.01 7.91
C THR A 40 5.46 -4.80 7.96
N THR A 41 6.61 -4.13 7.80
CA THR A 41 7.95 -4.76 7.89
C THR A 41 8.20 -5.35 9.29
N GLU A 42 7.54 -4.83 10.33
CA GLU A 42 7.60 -5.37 11.69
C GLU A 42 7.07 -6.80 11.81
N ALA A 43 6.24 -7.24 10.85
CA ALA A 43 5.74 -8.62 10.81
C ALA A 43 6.73 -9.61 10.18
N LEU A 44 7.82 -9.14 9.56
CA LEU A 44 8.85 -9.97 8.94
C LEU A 44 9.39 -11.11 9.84
N PRO A 45 9.80 -10.88 11.10
CA PRO A 45 10.34 -11.94 11.96
C PRO A 45 9.30 -13.03 12.26
N ILE A 46 8.02 -12.64 12.38
CA ILE A 46 6.92 -13.58 12.60
C ILE A 46 6.79 -14.51 11.39
N PHE A 47 6.81 -13.98 10.17
CA PHE A 47 6.77 -14.81 8.96
C PHE A 47 8.01 -15.69 8.77
N LEU A 48 9.19 -15.23 9.21
CA LEU A 48 10.39 -16.06 9.20
C LEU A 48 10.26 -17.26 10.15
N GLN A 49 9.68 -17.06 11.34
CA GLN A 49 9.40 -18.12 12.29
C GLN A 49 8.32 -19.08 11.78
N GLU A 50 7.21 -18.56 11.25
CA GLU A 50 6.14 -19.38 10.63
C GLU A 50 6.68 -20.27 9.51
N ARG A 51 7.59 -19.74 8.68
CA ARG A 51 8.24 -20.51 7.61
C ARG A 51 8.99 -21.72 8.16
N GLU A 52 9.71 -21.59 9.27
CA GLU A 52 10.43 -22.72 9.87
C GLU A 52 9.50 -23.80 10.40
N ILE A 53 8.38 -23.40 11.00
CA ILE A 53 7.33 -24.30 11.48
C ILE A 53 6.68 -25.02 10.29
N LEU A 54 6.28 -24.27 9.26
CA LEU A 54 5.72 -24.80 8.01
C LEU A 54 6.61 -25.88 7.40
N MET A 55 7.92 -25.64 7.33
CA MET A 55 8.87 -26.60 6.77
C MET A 55 8.92 -27.90 7.58
N LYS A 56 8.83 -27.84 8.92
CA LYS A 56 8.82 -29.03 9.80
C LYS A 56 7.51 -29.81 9.66
N GLU A 57 6.38 -29.12 9.65
CA GLU A 57 5.05 -29.76 9.56
C GLU A 57 4.81 -30.37 8.18
N THR A 58 5.29 -29.71 7.12
CA THR A 58 5.22 -30.25 5.75
C THR A 58 6.12 -31.48 5.60
N SER A 59 7.29 -31.53 6.26
CA SER A 59 8.15 -32.73 6.21
C SER A 59 7.53 -33.95 6.91
N HIS A 60 6.66 -33.74 7.90
CA HIS A 60 5.89 -34.82 8.53
C HIS A 60 4.57 -35.14 7.79
N GLY A 61 4.30 -34.46 6.68
CA GLY A 61 3.08 -34.68 5.89
C GLY A 61 1.80 -34.16 6.54
N SER A 62 1.88 -33.27 7.54
CA SER A 62 0.70 -32.78 8.27
C SER A 62 -0.25 -31.98 7.39
N TYR A 63 0.27 -31.13 6.49
CA TYR A 63 -0.53 -30.40 5.50
C TYR A 63 0.33 -29.94 4.31
N ARG A 64 -0.35 -29.47 3.25
CA ARG A 64 0.30 -28.98 2.02
C ARG A 64 0.63 -27.49 2.13
N VAL A 65 1.72 -27.05 1.49
CA VAL A 65 2.12 -25.63 1.39
C VAL A 65 1.00 -24.76 0.81
N SER A 66 0.18 -25.30 -0.10
CA SER A 66 -0.99 -24.59 -0.66
C SER A 66 -2.06 -24.30 0.40
N SER A 67 -2.30 -25.23 1.32
CA SER A 67 -3.27 -25.06 2.40
C SER A 67 -2.83 -23.93 3.34
N TYR A 68 -1.53 -23.88 3.68
CA TYR A 68 -0.96 -22.77 4.45
C TYR A 68 -1.07 -21.43 3.72
N ALA A 69 -0.70 -21.36 2.44
CA ALA A 69 -0.71 -20.10 1.68
C ALA A 69 -2.13 -19.49 1.60
N ILE A 70 -3.15 -20.32 1.39
CA ILE A 70 -4.55 -19.88 1.34
C ILE A 70 -5.03 -19.47 2.73
N ALA A 71 -4.78 -20.29 3.76
CA ALA A 71 -5.18 -19.99 5.14
C ALA A 71 -4.54 -18.69 5.64
N ASN A 72 -3.23 -18.51 5.39
CA ASN A 72 -2.51 -17.29 5.73
C ASN A 72 -3.14 -16.08 5.03
N GLY A 73 -3.39 -16.16 3.71
CA GLY A 73 -4.05 -15.07 2.98
C GLY A 73 -5.40 -14.67 3.57
N LEU A 74 -6.25 -15.66 3.90
CA LEU A 74 -7.60 -15.43 4.42
C LEU A 74 -7.62 -14.86 5.85
N VAL A 75 -6.75 -15.33 6.73
CA VAL A 75 -6.70 -14.88 8.13
C VAL A 75 -6.28 -13.41 8.24
N TYR A 76 -5.38 -12.95 7.37
CA TYR A 76 -4.93 -11.55 7.40
C TYR A 76 -5.97 -10.56 6.84
N LEU A 77 -6.96 -10.99 6.04
CA LEU A 77 -7.99 -10.09 5.50
C LEU A 77 -8.78 -9.32 6.58
N PRO A 78 -9.46 -9.99 7.54
CA PRO A 78 -10.22 -9.31 8.59
C PRO A 78 -9.31 -8.55 9.57
N PHE A 79 -8.14 -9.11 9.89
CA PHE A 79 -7.19 -8.46 10.79
C PHE A 79 -6.70 -7.12 10.23
N LEU A 80 -6.30 -7.10 8.96
CA LEU A 80 -5.85 -5.87 8.30
C LEU A 80 -6.99 -4.89 8.08
N LEU A 81 -8.24 -5.35 7.94
CA LEU A 81 -9.41 -4.47 7.88
C LEU A 81 -9.62 -3.74 9.21
N ILE A 82 -9.52 -4.42 10.34
CA ILE A 82 -9.60 -3.79 11.66
C ILE A 82 -8.49 -2.75 11.83
N LEU A 83 -7.25 -3.08 11.46
CA LEU A 83 -6.14 -2.13 11.50
C LEU A 83 -6.36 -0.92 10.58
N ALA A 84 -6.92 -1.13 9.39
CA ALA A 84 -7.27 -0.07 8.46
C ALA A 84 -8.33 0.87 9.07
N ILE A 85 -9.38 0.33 9.70
CA ILE A 85 -10.42 1.13 10.37
C ILE A 85 -9.80 1.96 11.50
N LEU A 86 -9.00 1.35 12.36
CA LEU A 86 -8.36 2.02 13.49
C LEU A 86 -7.42 3.16 13.07
N PHE A 87 -6.81 3.06 11.88
CA PHE A 87 -5.98 4.13 11.33
C PHE A 87 -6.80 5.17 10.57
N ALA A 88 -7.72 4.74 9.71
CA ALA A 88 -8.45 5.60 8.79
C ALA A 88 -9.45 6.51 9.51
N VAL A 89 -10.18 6.01 10.51
CA VAL A 89 -11.20 6.78 11.24
C VAL A 89 -10.60 8.06 11.86
N PRO A 90 -9.59 8.01 12.75
CA PRO A 90 -9.07 9.22 13.35
C PRO A 90 -8.44 10.16 12.31
N VAL A 91 -7.66 9.63 11.36
CA VAL A 91 -6.99 10.46 10.35
C VAL A 91 -8.01 11.20 9.49
N TYR A 92 -9.03 10.50 8.98
CA TYR A 92 -9.99 11.09 8.05
C TYR A 92 -10.79 12.24 8.68
N TRP A 93 -11.29 12.02 9.89
CA TRP A 93 -12.15 12.98 10.57
C TRP A 93 -11.38 14.12 11.22
N LEU A 94 -10.15 13.88 11.73
CA LEU A 94 -9.33 14.96 12.31
C LEU A 94 -8.75 15.89 11.24
N VAL A 95 -8.35 15.34 10.10
CA VAL A 95 -7.78 16.14 9.01
C VAL A 95 -8.84 17.01 8.32
N GLY A 96 -10.11 16.60 8.37
CA GLY A 96 -11.18 17.29 7.65
C GLY A 96 -11.16 16.99 6.15
N LEU A 97 -10.84 15.74 5.78
CA LEU A 97 -10.98 15.25 4.40
C LEU A 97 -12.45 15.30 3.96
N ASN A 98 -12.73 15.00 2.69
CA ASN A 98 -14.07 15.11 2.11
C ASN A 98 -15.19 14.52 3.00
N HIS A 99 -16.19 15.31 3.39
CA HIS A 99 -17.27 14.86 4.29
C HIS A 99 -18.24 13.84 3.68
N SER A 100 -18.12 13.52 2.39
CA SER A 100 -18.94 12.49 1.73
C SER A 100 -18.69 11.10 2.32
N PHE A 101 -19.77 10.41 2.70
CA PHE A 101 -19.70 9.04 3.20
C PHE A 101 -19.06 8.08 2.18
N MET A 102 -19.36 8.28 0.89
CA MET A 102 -18.74 7.47 -0.16
C MET A 102 -17.23 7.70 -0.22
N ALA A 103 -16.77 8.94 -0.11
CA ALA A 103 -15.33 9.24 -0.10
C ALA A 103 -14.61 8.59 1.09
N PHE A 104 -15.26 8.52 2.26
CA PHE A 104 -14.71 7.80 3.42
C PHE A 104 -14.56 6.29 3.16
N ILE A 105 -15.57 5.65 2.56
CA ILE A 105 -15.50 4.21 2.25
C ILE A 105 -14.40 3.91 1.23
N HIS A 106 -14.23 4.73 0.21
CA HIS A 106 -13.15 4.56 -0.78
C HIS A 106 -11.77 4.80 -0.15
N PHE A 107 -11.65 5.77 0.76
CA PHE A 107 -10.43 5.98 1.54
C PHE A 107 -10.11 4.77 2.41
N LEU A 108 -11.08 4.25 3.17
CA LEU A 108 -10.91 3.05 4.00
C LEU A 108 -10.48 1.84 3.15
N LEU A 109 -11.11 1.65 1.99
CA LEU A 109 -10.77 0.58 1.05
C LEU A 109 -9.32 0.71 0.55
N LEU A 110 -8.87 1.92 0.22
CA LEU A 110 -7.49 2.18 -0.18
C LEU A 110 -6.51 1.84 0.95
N ILE A 111 -6.76 2.31 2.17
CA ILE A 111 -5.91 2.02 3.35
C ILE A 111 -5.82 0.51 3.60
N TRP A 112 -6.94 -0.21 3.49
CA TRP A 112 -6.97 -1.65 3.63
C TRP A 112 -6.14 -2.36 2.54
N LEU A 113 -6.31 -1.97 1.27
CA LEU A 113 -5.54 -2.54 0.16
C LEU A 113 -4.05 -2.20 0.24
N ILE A 114 -3.68 -1.01 0.72
CA ILE A 114 -2.28 -0.63 0.99
C ILE A 114 -1.67 -1.59 2.01
N LEU A 115 -2.34 -1.79 3.15
CA LEU A 115 -1.90 -2.71 4.19
C LEU A 115 -1.79 -4.15 3.67
N TYR A 116 -2.76 -4.61 2.87
CA TYR A 116 -2.75 -5.96 2.31
C TYR A 116 -1.66 -6.17 1.24
N THR A 117 -1.39 -5.14 0.43
CA THR A 117 -0.28 -5.14 -0.53
C THR A 117 1.05 -5.21 0.20
N ALA A 118 1.25 -4.36 1.21
CA ALA A 118 2.48 -4.31 2.00
C ALA A 118 2.72 -5.64 2.73
N ASN A 119 1.68 -6.21 3.37
CA ASN A 119 1.76 -7.53 3.99
C ASN A 119 2.15 -8.62 2.98
N SER A 120 1.56 -8.61 1.78
CA SER A 120 1.86 -9.60 0.73
C SER A 120 3.32 -9.49 0.24
N VAL A 121 3.87 -8.28 0.18
CA VAL A 121 5.27 -8.04 -0.15
C VAL A 121 6.18 -8.59 0.95
N VAL A 122 5.90 -8.30 2.22
CA VAL A 122 6.67 -8.82 3.36
C VAL A 122 6.65 -10.36 3.39
N VAL A 123 5.49 -10.99 3.12
CA VAL A 123 5.35 -12.45 3.00
C VAL A 123 6.14 -13.02 1.81
N CYS A 124 6.27 -12.28 0.71
CA CYS A 124 7.10 -12.67 -0.41
C CYS A 124 8.60 -12.61 -0.05
N PHE A 125 9.04 -11.52 0.57
CA PHE A 125 10.44 -11.36 0.97
C PHE A 125 10.83 -12.31 2.10
N SER A 126 9.94 -12.60 3.05
CA SER A 126 10.20 -13.58 4.12
C SER A 126 10.46 -14.99 3.58
N ALA A 127 9.86 -15.35 2.44
CA ALA A 127 10.13 -16.62 1.77
C ALA A 127 11.53 -16.66 1.12
N LEU A 128 12.00 -15.52 0.59
CA LEU A 128 13.30 -15.36 -0.09
C LEU A 128 14.48 -15.25 0.87
N VAL A 129 14.35 -14.42 1.91
CA VAL A 129 15.49 -13.94 2.70
C VAL A 129 15.95 -14.99 3.71
N PRO A 130 17.26 -15.10 4.00
CA PRO A 130 17.76 -16.09 4.93
C PRO A 130 17.46 -15.71 6.39
N ASN A 131 17.58 -14.43 6.73
CA ASN A 131 17.45 -13.90 8.09
C ASN A 131 16.76 -12.53 8.10
N PHE A 132 16.39 -12.08 9.29
CA PHE A 132 15.69 -10.81 9.53
C PHE A 132 16.49 -9.58 9.08
N ILE A 133 17.80 -9.54 9.36
CA ILE A 133 18.66 -8.37 9.06
C ILE A 133 18.72 -8.11 7.55
N VAL A 134 18.97 -9.16 6.76
CA VAL A 134 18.99 -9.08 5.30
C VAL A 134 17.61 -8.73 4.77
N GLY A 135 16.56 -9.35 5.31
CA GLY A 135 15.19 -9.08 4.86
C GLY A 135 14.77 -7.64 5.10
N ASN A 136 15.03 -7.09 6.28
CA ASN A 136 14.70 -5.71 6.60
C ASN A 136 15.44 -4.72 5.69
N SER A 137 16.73 -4.97 5.42
CA SER A 137 17.54 -4.13 4.53
C SER A 137 17.01 -4.13 3.10
N VAL A 138 16.67 -5.31 2.56
CA VAL A 138 16.14 -5.44 1.19
C VAL A 138 14.75 -4.80 1.07
N ILE A 139 13.84 -5.06 2.01
CA ILE A 139 12.50 -4.48 1.99
C ILE A 139 12.60 -2.94 2.07
N SER A 140 13.42 -2.41 2.96
CA SER A 140 13.60 -0.96 3.11
C SER A 140 14.17 -0.32 1.84
N ALA A 141 15.15 -0.97 1.19
CA ALA A 141 15.72 -0.49 -0.07
C ALA A 141 14.69 -0.50 -1.21
N VAL A 142 13.89 -1.56 -1.32
CA VAL A 142 12.83 -1.69 -2.34
C VAL A 142 11.72 -0.67 -2.11
N MET A 143 11.25 -0.51 -0.87
CA MET A 143 10.20 0.47 -0.53
C MET A 143 10.67 1.90 -0.78
N GLY A 144 11.90 2.26 -0.36
CA GLY A 144 12.46 3.58 -0.62
C GLY A 144 12.60 3.87 -2.12
N SER A 145 13.05 2.88 -2.89
CA SER A 145 13.14 3.00 -4.35
C SER A 145 11.76 3.21 -4.98
N PHE A 146 10.76 2.41 -4.61
CA PHE A 146 9.40 2.57 -5.14
C PHE A 146 8.73 3.88 -4.72
N PHE A 147 9.07 4.41 -3.55
CA PHE A 147 8.55 5.71 -3.09
C PHE A 147 9.04 6.86 -3.98
N LEU A 148 10.29 6.81 -4.45
CA LEU A 148 10.81 7.80 -5.42
C LEU A 148 9.96 7.83 -6.70
N PHE A 149 9.54 6.66 -7.18
CA PHE A 149 8.72 6.51 -8.39
C PHE A 149 7.21 6.55 -8.13
N SER A 150 6.77 7.02 -6.96
CA SER A 150 5.34 7.10 -6.59
C SER A 150 4.53 8.12 -7.39
N GLY A 151 5.20 9.12 -7.99
CA GLY A 151 4.56 10.29 -8.59
C GLY A 151 4.49 11.50 -7.66
N TYR A 152 4.87 11.35 -6.37
CA TYR A 152 4.94 12.46 -5.42
C TYR A 152 6.15 13.39 -5.66
N PHE A 153 7.36 12.82 -5.82
CA PHE A 153 8.58 13.62 -6.00
C PHE A 153 8.78 14.10 -7.43
N ILE A 154 8.45 13.24 -8.40
CA ILE A 154 8.64 13.50 -9.82
C ILE A 154 7.34 13.05 -10.50
N SER A 155 6.62 14.00 -11.10
CA SER A 155 5.45 13.69 -11.92
C SER A 155 5.87 12.84 -13.12
N LYS A 156 4.95 12.01 -13.62
CA LYS A 156 5.18 11.13 -14.76
C LYS A 156 5.72 11.89 -15.98
N HIS A 157 5.27 13.12 -16.21
CA HIS A 157 5.68 13.95 -17.34
C HIS A 157 7.14 14.41 -17.27
N GLY A 158 7.69 14.55 -16.06
CA GLY A 158 9.09 14.91 -15.82
C GLY A 158 10.04 13.71 -15.81
N MET A 159 9.52 12.48 -15.89
CA MET A 159 10.34 11.27 -15.78
C MET A 159 10.98 10.89 -17.13
N PRO A 160 12.29 10.61 -17.18
CA PRO A 160 12.92 10.13 -18.40
C PRO A 160 12.32 8.81 -18.88
N ASN A 161 12.14 8.65 -20.20
CA ASN A 161 11.45 7.49 -20.80
C ASN A 161 11.97 6.12 -20.36
N TYR A 162 13.27 6.02 -20.05
CA TYR A 162 13.89 4.77 -19.61
C TYR A 162 13.58 4.39 -18.15
N TRP A 163 13.13 5.33 -17.30
CA TRP A 163 12.72 5.07 -15.92
C TRP A 163 11.20 4.88 -15.74
N ILE A 164 10.40 5.21 -16.75
CA ILE A 164 8.94 5.14 -16.70
C ILE A 164 8.42 3.75 -16.30
N PHE A 165 9.12 2.67 -16.67
CA PHE A 165 8.70 1.32 -16.27
C PHE A 165 8.65 1.14 -14.74
N MET A 166 9.58 1.79 -14.01
CA MET A 166 9.66 1.67 -12.56
C MET A 166 8.48 2.39 -11.88
N HIS A 167 7.98 3.45 -12.49
CA HIS A 167 6.74 4.10 -12.06
C HIS A 167 5.55 3.13 -12.14
N TYR A 168 5.41 2.37 -13.22
CA TYR A 168 4.31 1.40 -13.36
C TYR A 168 4.43 0.16 -12.46
N ILE A 169 5.65 -0.22 -12.05
CA ILE A 169 5.90 -1.32 -11.12
C ILE A 169 5.77 -0.87 -9.65
N SER A 170 5.91 0.44 -9.38
CA SER A 170 5.87 0.98 -8.03
C SER A 170 4.57 0.64 -7.29
N LEU A 171 4.75 0.08 -6.09
CA LEU A 171 3.65 -0.18 -5.16
C LEU A 171 3.02 1.09 -4.59
N PHE A 172 3.70 2.23 -4.70
CA PHE A 172 3.23 3.51 -4.19
C PHE A 172 2.35 4.25 -5.21
N LYS A 173 2.59 4.07 -6.52
CA LYS A 173 1.90 4.81 -7.59
C LYS A 173 0.38 4.70 -7.47
N TYR A 174 -0.16 3.49 -7.57
CA TYR A 174 -1.60 3.25 -7.67
C TYR A 174 -2.38 3.67 -6.40
N PRO A 175 -1.91 3.37 -5.17
CA PRO A 175 -2.60 3.87 -3.99
C PRO A 175 -2.45 5.39 -3.83
N PHE A 176 -1.33 6.00 -4.22
CA PHE A 176 -1.18 7.46 -4.21
C PHE A 176 -2.17 8.13 -5.17
N GLU A 177 -2.21 7.66 -6.41
CA GLU A 177 -3.18 8.09 -7.43
C GLU A 177 -4.63 7.90 -6.93
N GLY A 178 -4.93 6.78 -6.28
CA GLY A 178 -6.25 6.51 -5.69
C GLY A 178 -6.64 7.48 -4.58
N LEU A 179 -5.70 7.83 -3.68
CA LEU A 179 -5.94 8.79 -2.61
C LEU A 179 -6.18 10.20 -3.16
N LEU A 180 -5.40 10.61 -4.16
CA LEU A 180 -5.57 11.89 -4.85
C LEU A 180 -6.93 11.97 -5.54
N ILE A 181 -7.31 10.95 -6.32
CA ILE A 181 -8.63 10.91 -6.98
C ILE A 181 -9.75 10.96 -5.95
N ASN A 182 -9.65 10.23 -4.84
CA ASN A 182 -10.69 10.20 -3.83
C ASN A 182 -10.94 11.57 -3.17
N GLU A 183 -9.87 12.33 -2.90
CA GLU A 183 -9.99 13.64 -2.25
C GLU A 183 -10.36 14.75 -3.24
N PHE A 184 -9.74 14.77 -4.42
CA PHE A 184 -9.85 15.90 -5.34
C PHE A 184 -10.94 15.73 -6.42
N SER A 185 -11.46 14.52 -6.68
CA SER A 185 -12.43 14.29 -7.77
C SER A 185 -13.85 14.77 -7.46
N ASP A 186 -14.30 14.70 -6.20
CA ASP A 186 -15.67 15.09 -5.80
C ASP A 186 -15.69 16.44 -5.06
N SER A 187 -14.54 17.11 -5.02
CA SER A 187 -14.39 18.40 -4.36
C SER A 187 -14.85 19.50 -5.31
N LYS A 188 -16.10 19.97 -5.16
CA LYS A 188 -16.55 21.27 -5.71
C LYS A 188 -15.79 22.46 -5.11
N LYS A 189 -14.84 22.19 -4.21
CA LYS A 189 -14.07 23.21 -3.51
C LYS A 189 -13.03 23.77 -4.48
N CYS A 190 -13.05 25.08 -4.61
CA CYS A 190 -12.02 25.76 -5.37
C CYS A 190 -10.76 25.93 -4.52
N LEU A 191 -9.61 25.67 -5.11
CA LEU A 191 -8.31 25.82 -4.45
C LEU A 191 -7.78 27.25 -4.55
N ASP A 192 -8.16 27.97 -5.62
CA ASP A 192 -7.80 29.37 -5.81
C ASP A 192 -8.91 30.17 -6.50
N TYR A 193 -9.19 31.36 -5.95
CA TYR A 193 -10.19 32.29 -6.47
C TYR A 193 -9.51 33.55 -7.00
N MET A 194 -9.66 33.85 -8.29
CA MET A 194 -9.39 35.18 -8.83
C MET A 194 -10.68 35.86 -9.24
N PHE A 195 -10.85 37.11 -8.80
CA PHE A 195 -12.02 37.94 -9.12
C PHE A 195 -13.37 37.26 -8.81
N GLY A 196 -13.44 36.48 -7.73
CA GLY A 196 -14.65 35.76 -7.31
C GLY A 196 -15.02 34.56 -8.19
N LYS A 197 -14.19 34.19 -9.17
CA LYS A 197 -14.33 32.97 -9.96
C LYS A 197 -13.28 31.94 -9.55
N CYS A 198 -13.68 30.68 -9.59
CA CYS A 198 -12.76 29.58 -9.34
C CYS A 198 -11.78 29.45 -10.51
N VAL A 199 -10.47 29.57 -10.23
CA VAL A 199 -9.42 29.48 -11.25
C VAL A 199 -8.82 28.08 -11.30
N VAL A 200 -8.64 27.45 -10.13
CA VAL A 200 -8.08 26.10 -10.02
C VAL A 200 -8.97 25.27 -9.10
N SER A 201 -9.59 24.24 -9.66
CA SER A 201 -10.27 23.19 -8.88
C SER A 201 -9.36 21.98 -8.69
N GLY A 202 -9.63 21.15 -7.68
CA GLY A 202 -8.95 19.87 -7.50
C GLY A 202 -9.08 18.94 -8.72
N ALA A 203 -10.19 19.04 -9.45
CA ALA A 203 -10.38 18.30 -10.70
C ALA A 203 -9.45 18.77 -11.83
N ASP A 204 -9.06 20.04 -11.85
CA ASP A 204 -8.12 20.58 -12.84
C ASP A 204 -6.69 20.11 -12.54
N VAL A 205 -6.29 20.10 -11.26
CA VAL A 205 -5.00 19.52 -10.81
C VAL A 205 -4.92 18.04 -11.16
N LEU A 206 -5.99 17.27 -10.95
CA LEU A 206 -6.03 15.86 -11.35
C LEU A 206 -5.95 15.69 -12.88
N ARG A 207 -6.53 16.60 -13.66
CA ARG A 207 -6.48 16.56 -15.13
C ARG A 207 -5.09 16.87 -15.67
N GLU A 208 -4.38 17.83 -15.07
CA GLU A 208 -2.99 18.14 -15.43
C GLU A 208 -2.06 16.95 -15.16
N GLU A 209 -2.27 16.22 -14.06
CA GLU A 209 -1.53 14.99 -13.76
C GLU A 209 -2.03 13.75 -14.55
N GLY A 210 -3.10 13.88 -15.33
CA GLY A 210 -3.64 12.82 -16.20
C GLY A 210 -4.57 11.80 -15.49
N TYR A 211 -5.14 12.16 -14.34
CA TYR A 211 -5.94 11.29 -13.46
C TYR A 211 -7.47 11.49 -13.54
N GLY A 212 -7.98 12.25 -14.50
CA GLY A 212 -9.35 12.78 -14.50
C GLY A 212 -10.49 11.87 -14.98
N ASP A 213 -10.45 10.54 -14.84
CA ASP A 213 -11.53 9.65 -15.33
C ASP A 213 -11.94 8.57 -14.31
N ASP A 214 -13.24 8.32 -14.12
CA ASP A 214 -13.77 7.32 -13.16
C ASP A 214 -13.22 5.90 -13.42
N LYS A 215 -12.92 5.60 -14.68
CA LYS A 215 -12.28 4.35 -15.10
C LYS A 215 -10.91 4.17 -14.47
N THR A 216 -10.19 5.28 -14.25
CA THR A 216 -8.87 5.30 -13.64
C THR A 216 -8.94 4.89 -12.17
N ARG A 217 -9.99 5.27 -11.45
CA ARG A 217 -10.22 4.87 -10.05
C ARG A 217 -10.32 3.35 -9.90
N TRP A 218 -11.17 2.71 -10.70
CA TRP A 218 -11.35 1.26 -10.68
C TRP A 218 -10.11 0.51 -11.17
N ARG A 219 -9.41 1.05 -12.17
CA ARG A 219 -8.12 0.52 -12.64
C ARG A 219 -7.12 0.42 -11.49
N ASN A 220 -7.01 1.42 -10.63
CA ASN A 220 -6.05 1.41 -9.52
C ASN A 220 -6.36 0.30 -8.52
N TYR A 221 -7.64 0.11 -8.15
CA TYR A 221 -8.05 -1.00 -7.29
C TYR A 221 -7.72 -2.36 -7.88
N VAL A 222 -8.03 -2.57 -9.17
CA VAL A 222 -7.75 -3.83 -9.87
C VAL A 222 -6.25 -4.12 -9.90
N ILE A 223 -5.42 -3.11 -10.17
CA ILE A 223 -3.96 -3.29 -10.21
C ILE A 223 -3.39 -3.60 -8.82
N MET A 224 -3.88 -2.95 -7.76
CA MET A 224 -3.47 -3.28 -6.40
C MET A 224 -3.81 -4.72 -6.03
N VAL A 225 -5.02 -5.18 -6.35
CA VAL A 225 -5.43 -6.58 -6.14
C VAL A 225 -4.56 -7.54 -6.98
N CYS A 226 -4.22 -7.16 -8.22
CA CYS A 226 -3.30 -7.93 -9.05
C CYS A 226 -1.92 -8.06 -8.39
N PHE A 227 -1.34 -6.97 -7.87
CA PHE A 227 -0.06 -7.04 -7.15
C PHE A 227 -0.12 -7.95 -5.95
N ILE A 228 -1.17 -7.84 -5.14
CA ILE A 228 -1.42 -8.74 -4.00
C ILE A 228 -1.35 -10.21 -4.45
N LEU A 229 -2.12 -10.57 -5.48
CA LEU A 229 -2.16 -11.95 -5.98
C LEU A 229 -0.82 -12.41 -6.54
N VAL A 230 -0.11 -11.54 -7.27
CA VAL A 230 1.21 -11.83 -7.82
C VAL A 230 2.23 -12.08 -6.70
N TYR A 231 2.34 -11.22 -5.69
CA TYR A 231 3.29 -11.41 -4.58
C TYR A 231 2.95 -12.66 -3.75
N ARG A 232 1.66 -12.94 -3.52
CA ARG A 232 1.22 -14.17 -2.83
C ARG A 232 1.53 -15.42 -3.64
N PHE A 233 1.31 -15.39 -4.96
CA PHE A 233 1.62 -16.49 -5.85
C PHE A 233 3.13 -16.75 -5.93
N VAL A 234 3.94 -15.70 -6.07
CA VAL A 234 5.41 -15.79 -6.05
C VAL A 234 5.90 -16.36 -4.72
N SER A 235 5.38 -15.87 -3.59
CA SER A 235 5.68 -16.43 -2.25
C SER A 235 5.34 -17.92 -2.17
N TYR A 236 4.17 -18.33 -2.65
CA TYR A 236 3.77 -19.73 -2.71
C TYR A 236 4.74 -20.60 -3.52
N LEU A 237 5.16 -20.14 -4.71
CA LEU A 237 6.13 -20.87 -5.54
C LEU A 237 7.47 -21.03 -4.84
N ILE A 238 7.97 -19.97 -4.20
CA ILE A 238 9.24 -19.99 -3.45
C ILE A 238 9.14 -20.97 -2.28
N LEU A 239 8.07 -20.91 -1.48
CA LEU A 239 7.84 -21.83 -0.37
C LEU A 239 7.75 -23.29 -0.83
N ARG A 240 7.06 -23.54 -1.95
CA ARG A 240 6.96 -24.88 -2.54
C ARG A 240 8.32 -25.42 -2.97
N CYS A 241 9.13 -24.61 -3.66
CA CYS A 241 10.49 -25.00 -4.06
C CYS A 241 11.38 -25.31 -2.85
N ARG A 242 11.35 -24.48 -1.80
CA ARG A 242 12.15 -24.70 -0.59
C ARG A 242 11.73 -25.95 0.19
N CYS A 243 10.43 -26.21 0.30
CA CYS A 243 9.93 -27.42 0.96
C CYS A 243 10.32 -28.68 0.17
N SER A 244 10.24 -28.65 -1.17
CA SER A 244 10.64 -29.76 -2.04
C SER A 244 12.14 -30.08 -1.92
N GLN A 245 13.01 -29.07 -1.91
CA GLN A 245 14.45 -29.27 -1.79
C GLN A 245 14.86 -29.90 -0.45
N ARG A 246 14.17 -29.54 0.64
CA ARG A 246 14.45 -30.12 1.97
C ARG A 246 13.93 -31.55 2.09
N GLY A 247 12.78 -31.86 1.48
CA GLY A 247 12.28 -33.24 1.37
C GLY A 247 13.27 -34.15 0.65
N ILE A 248 13.87 -33.68 -0.46
CA ILE A 248 14.89 -34.43 -1.19
C ILE A 248 16.14 -34.65 -0.33
N LYS A 249 16.63 -33.62 0.38
CA LYS A 249 17.78 -33.75 1.28
C LYS A 249 17.52 -34.67 2.48
N GLY A 250 16.30 -34.72 2.99
CA GLY A 250 15.93 -35.61 4.10
C GLY A 250 15.73 -37.07 3.70
N ILE A 251 15.58 -37.38 2.41
CA ILE A 251 15.53 -38.75 1.88
C ILE A 251 16.94 -39.28 1.54
N LEU A 252 17.89 -38.37 1.30
CA LEU A 252 19.28 -38.66 0.90
C LEU A 252 20.26 -38.81 2.08
N ILE A 253 19.79 -38.65 3.32
CA ILE A 253 20.55 -38.79 4.57
C ILE A 253 19.86 -39.88 5.39
#